data_AF-A0A425D7B3-F1
#
_entry.id   AF-A0A425D7B3-F1
#
_cell.length_a   1.000
_cell.length_b   1.000
_cell.length_c   1.000
_cell.angle_alpha   90.00
_cell.angle_beta   90.00
_cell.angle_gamma   90.00
#
_symmetry.space_group_name_H-M   'P 1'
#
loop_
_entity.id
_entity.type
_entity.pdbx_description
1 polymer ?
#
loop_
_entity_poly.entity_id
_entity_poly.type
_entity_poly.pdbx_seq_one_letter_code
_entity_poly.pdbx_strand_id
1 'polypeptide(L)'
;MYVGCVCAVSTHPGMLAAWVYYVVMFLPVCGLVQHGIITLTADRYAYFPTVVFIPVLGVCIAHGIQSARMHDPSDWRALDHLADYYAKVGRVAESAPYWERSLVHTPRTGLKAKLQEARLLMFLGRYERGCALYDLELRQFPGSTHLLNNMGVCYMHMRKYDLAKQSFQRAIDYGLGLSGKHGADTETPQVNLKQLEGWDGQANYHAHLMW
;
A
#
# COMPACT_ATOMS: atom_id res chain seq x y z
N MET A 1 -17.41 -9.20 15.45
CA MET A 1 -17.49 -8.02 14.56
C MET A 1 -18.93 -7.51 14.40
N TYR A 2 -19.75 -7.50 15.47
CA TYR A 2 -21.17 -7.08 15.43
C TYR A 2 -21.51 -5.97 16.44
N VAL A 3 -20.59 -5.61 17.33
CA VAL A 3 -20.87 -4.63 18.42
C VAL A 3 -20.63 -3.18 17.99
N GLY A 4 -19.91 -2.93 16.89
CA GLY A 4 -19.63 -1.58 16.39
C GLY A 4 -20.81 -0.86 15.75
N CYS A 5 -21.87 -1.58 15.37
CA CYS A 5 -23.02 -1.00 14.68
C CYS A 5 -24.01 -0.30 15.64
N VAL A 6 -24.02 -0.68 16.92
CA VAL A 6 -24.92 -0.10 17.93
C VAL A 6 -24.35 1.21 18.48
N CYS A 7 -23.02 1.33 18.61
CA CYS A 7 -22.39 2.53 19.17
C CYS A 7 -22.45 3.76 18.24
N ALA A 8 -22.63 3.59 16.92
CA ALA A 8 -22.74 4.70 15.97
C ALA A 8 -24.10 5.44 16.04
N VAL A 9 -25.09 4.90 16.74
CA VAL A 9 -26.41 5.53 16.94
C VAL A 9 -26.35 6.66 17.99
N SER A 10 -25.29 6.73 18.82
CA SER A 10 -25.30 7.62 20.01
C SER A 10 -24.70 9.02 19.80
N THR A 11 -24.20 9.38 18.61
CA THR A 11 -23.61 10.71 18.36
C THR A 11 -24.42 11.60 17.42
N HIS A 12 -25.47 11.09 16.78
CA HIS A 12 -26.36 11.88 15.93
C HIS A 12 -27.84 11.59 16.25
N PRO A 13 -28.57 12.51 16.90
CA PRO A 13 -29.98 12.29 17.30
C PRO A 13 -30.91 11.95 16.12
N GLY A 14 -30.52 12.33 14.89
CA GLY A 14 -31.24 11.99 13.67
C GLY A 14 -31.24 10.50 13.30
N MET A 15 -30.18 9.74 13.63
CA MET A 15 -30.12 8.30 13.34
C MET A 15 -31.05 7.49 14.26
N LEU A 16 -31.18 7.91 15.52
CA LEU A 16 -32.11 7.30 16.46
C LEU A 16 -33.57 7.59 16.05
N ALA A 17 -33.87 8.83 15.65
CA ALA A 17 -35.19 9.19 15.13
C ALA A 17 -35.55 8.40 13.85
N ALA A 18 -34.60 8.22 12.94
CA ALA A 18 -34.75 7.41 11.74
C ALA A 18 -35.06 5.94 12.04
N TRP A 19 -34.35 5.35 13.02
CA TRP A 19 -34.59 3.97 13.48
C TRP A 19 -35.96 3.80 14.13
N VAL A 20 -36.35 4.73 15.01
CA VAL A 20 -37.66 4.70 15.67
C VAL A 20 -38.79 4.83 14.64
N TYR A 21 -38.66 5.74 13.67
CA TYR A 21 -39.62 5.89 12.58
C TYR A 21 -39.76 4.60 11.76
N TYR A 22 -38.64 3.98 11.38
CA TYR A 22 -38.63 2.72 10.63
C TYR A 22 -39.40 1.62 11.38
N VAL A 23 -39.11 1.41 12.66
CA VAL A 23 -39.76 0.38 13.47
C VAL A 23 -41.25 0.66 13.60
N VAL A 24 -41.65 1.90 13.89
CA VAL A 24 -43.07 2.29 14.02
C VAL A 24 -43.85 2.04 12.73
N MET A 25 -43.27 2.38 11.58
CA MET A 25 -43.93 2.22 10.27
C MET A 25 -43.88 0.77 9.74
N PHE A 26 -42.92 -0.04 10.20
CA PHE A 26 -42.79 -1.43 9.77
C PHE A 26 -43.69 -2.40 10.57
N LEU A 27 -44.02 -2.08 11.83
CA LEU A 27 -44.84 -2.93 12.70
C LEU A 27 -46.23 -3.32 12.13
N PRO A 28 -46.96 -2.44 11.43
CA PRO A 28 -48.22 -2.81 10.80
C PRO A 28 -48.03 -3.66 9.53
N VAL A 29 -46.89 -3.51 8.86
CA VAL A 29 -46.57 -4.15 7.57
C VAL A 29 -46.03 -5.57 7.77
N CYS A 30 -45.33 -5.85 8.88
CA CYS A 30 -44.80 -7.18 9.20
C CYS A 30 -45.87 -8.17 9.71
N GLY A 31 -47.12 -7.72 9.88
CA GLY A 31 -48.25 -8.56 10.29
C GLY A 31 -48.28 -8.95 11.78
N LEU A 32 -47.34 -8.46 12.59
CA LEU A 32 -47.28 -8.74 14.04
C LEU A 32 -48.34 -7.99 14.85
N VAL A 33 -48.85 -6.85 14.34
CA VAL A 33 -49.91 -6.05 14.98
C VAL A 33 -51.09 -5.92 14.01
N GLN A 34 -52.11 -6.76 14.17
CA GLN A 34 -53.29 -6.76 13.29
C GLN A 34 -54.45 -5.99 13.92
N HIS A 35 -54.78 -4.82 13.36
CA HIS A 35 -56.06 -4.15 13.61
C HIS A 35 -56.86 -4.18 12.30
N GLY A 36 -58.10 -4.69 12.33
CA GLY A 36 -58.85 -5.22 11.19
C GLY A 36 -59.15 -4.31 9.99
N ILE A 37 -58.70 -3.04 9.98
CA ILE A 37 -58.85 -2.10 8.85
C ILE A 37 -57.54 -1.97 8.03
N ILE A 38 -56.38 -2.31 8.61
CA ILE A 38 -55.06 -2.00 8.04
C ILE A 38 -54.54 -3.12 7.12
N THR A 39 -54.99 -4.36 7.28
CA THR A 39 -54.54 -5.53 6.49
C THR A 39 -54.90 -5.45 5.01
N LEU A 40 -56.01 -4.78 4.65
CA LEU A 40 -56.43 -4.60 3.25
C LEU A 40 -55.64 -3.53 2.48
N THR A 41 -54.84 -2.71 3.18
CA THR A 41 -54.06 -1.62 2.59
C THR A 41 -52.57 -1.69 2.91
N ALA A 42 -52.11 -2.67 3.70
CA ALA A 42 -50.74 -2.82 4.15
C ALA A 42 -49.71 -2.81 2.98
N ASP A 43 -50.06 -3.40 1.83
CA ASP A 43 -49.22 -3.38 0.62
C ASP A 43 -48.95 -1.95 0.10
N ARG A 44 -49.89 -1.01 0.32
CA ARG A 44 -49.75 0.40 -0.08
C ARG A 44 -48.91 1.22 0.90
N TYR A 45 -48.47 0.67 2.03
CA TYR A 45 -47.67 1.39 3.02
C TYR A 45 -46.25 0.85 3.17
N ALA A 46 -45.90 -0.24 2.45
CA ALA A 46 -44.59 -0.87 2.50
C ALA A 46 -43.42 0.03 2.04
N TYR A 47 -43.70 1.14 1.34
CA TYR A 47 -42.68 2.10 0.93
C TYR A 47 -42.39 3.20 1.97
N PHE A 48 -43.25 3.45 2.97
CA PHE A 48 -42.96 4.47 3.98
C PHE A 48 -41.72 4.15 4.83
N PRO A 49 -41.47 2.90 5.25
CA PRO A 49 -40.22 2.53 5.92
C PRO A 49 -38.98 2.77 5.04
N THR A 50 -39.10 2.66 3.71
CA THR A 50 -37.95 2.81 2.79
C THR A 50 -37.58 4.27 2.54
N VAL A 51 -38.48 5.23 2.81
CA VAL A 51 -38.24 6.69 2.72
C VAL A 51 -37.07 7.12 3.61
N VAL A 52 -36.79 6.41 4.71
CA VAL A 52 -35.66 6.69 5.59
C VAL A 52 -34.41 5.90 5.22
N PHE A 53 -34.58 4.66 4.74
CA PHE A 53 -33.46 3.79 4.40
C PHE A 53 -32.68 4.29 3.18
N ILE A 54 -33.39 4.76 2.14
CA ILE A 54 -32.77 5.20 0.89
C ILE A 54 -31.86 6.43 1.09
N PRO A 55 -32.28 7.50 1.81
CA PRO A 55 -31.40 8.62 2.10
C PRO A 55 -30.23 8.27 3.01
N VAL A 56 -30.44 7.43 4.04
CA VAL A 56 -29.35 6.99 4.93
C VAL A 56 -28.32 6.18 4.14
N LEU A 57 -28.76 5.25 3.30
CA LEU A 57 -27.90 4.50 2.40
C LEU A 57 -27.16 5.44 1.43
N GLY A 58 -27.85 6.43 0.86
CA GLY A 58 -27.25 7.45 -0.01
C GLY A 58 -26.17 8.28 0.71
N VAL A 59 -26.41 8.70 1.96
CA VAL A 59 -25.42 9.41 2.78
C VAL A 59 -24.23 8.51 3.10
N CYS A 60 -24.45 7.24 3.47
CA CYS A 60 -23.37 6.28 3.70
C CYS A 60 -22.50 6.06 2.45
N ILE A 61 -23.14 5.91 1.28
CA ILE A 61 -22.43 5.78 -0.01
C ILE A 61 -21.68 7.08 -0.32
N ALA A 62 -22.31 8.24 -0.16
CA ALA A 62 -21.67 9.54 -0.40
C ALA A 62 -20.46 9.76 0.54
N HIS A 63 -20.57 9.40 1.81
CA HIS A 63 -19.47 9.49 2.77
C HIS A 63 -18.35 8.49 2.45
N GLY A 64 -18.69 7.28 2.00
CA GLY A 64 -17.73 6.29 1.51
C GLY A 64 -16.98 6.78 0.27
N ILE A 65 -17.68 7.39 -0.68
CA ILE A 65 -17.10 8.00 -1.89
C ILE A 65 -16.25 9.22 -1.52
N GLN A 66 -16.71 10.07 -0.61
CA GLN A 66 -15.93 11.23 -0.14
C GLN A 66 -14.65 10.77 0.56
N SER A 67 -14.73 9.79 1.46
CA SER A 67 -13.56 9.18 2.11
C SER A 67 -12.58 8.58 1.07
N ALA A 68 -13.10 7.88 0.05
CA ALA A 68 -12.27 7.37 -1.05
C ALA A 68 -11.66 8.51 -1.89
N ARG A 69 -12.33 9.65 -2.03
CA ARG A 69 -11.85 10.86 -2.71
C ARG A 69 -10.89 11.70 -1.84
N MET A 70 -10.84 11.43 -0.53
CA MET A 70 -9.91 12.05 0.43
C MET A 70 -8.55 11.34 0.49
N HIS A 71 -8.17 10.56 -0.52
CA HIS A 71 -6.75 10.20 -0.66
C HIS A 71 -5.98 11.47 -0.97
N ASP A 72 -5.13 11.88 -0.04
CA ASP A 72 -4.20 12.98 -0.24
C ASP A 72 -3.42 12.73 -1.55
N PRO A 73 -3.60 13.57 -2.59
CA PRO A 73 -2.89 13.40 -3.86
C PRO A 73 -1.37 13.47 -3.73
N SER A 74 -0.88 13.86 -2.54
CA SER A 74 0.53 13.92 -2.15
C SER A 74 0.98 12.77 -1.24
N ASP A 75 0.12 11.79 -0.91
CA ASP A 75 0.57 10.60 -0.16
C ASP A 75 1.52 9.76 -1.03
N TRP A 76 2.82 9.89 -0.75
CA TRP A 76 3.89 9.21 -1.47
C TRP A 76 3.76 7.67 -1.40
N ARG A 77 3.15 7.11 -0.34
CA ARG A 77 2.96 5.66 -0.21
C ARG A 77 1.93 5.13 -1.19
N ALA A 78 0.80 5.82 -1.30
CA ALA A 78 -0.25 5.49 -2.26
C ALA A 78 0.28 5.60 -3.70
N LEU A 79 1.06 6.66 -3.99
CA LEU A 79 1.73 6.85 -5.27
C LEU A 79 2.75 5.73 -5.58
N ASP A 80 3.56 5.33 -4.60
CA ASP A 80 4.54 4.25 -4.74
C ASP A 80 3.86 2.90 -5.02
N HIS A 81 2.82 2.56 -4.26
CA HIS A 81 2.06 1.33 -4.47
C HIS A 81 1.36 1.27 -5.83
N LEU A 82 0.83 2.40 -6.30
CA LEU A 82 0.22 2.50 -7.62
C LEU A 82 1.26 2.32 -8.73
N ALA A 83 2.43 2.93 -8.57
CA ALA A 83 3.54 2.78 -9.50
C ALA A 83 4.04 1.32 -9.55
N ASP A 84 4.23 0.67 -8.40
CA ASP A 84 4.59 -0.73 -8.28
C ASP A 84 3.55 -1.65 -8.94
N TYR A 85 2.26 -1.34 -8.81
CA TYR A 85 1.19 -2.06 -9.49
C TYR A 85 1.30 -1.97 -11.01
N TYR A 86 1.46 -0.76 -11.57
CA TYR A 86 1.63 -0.57 -13.01
C TYR A 86 2.88 -1.28 -13.54
N ALA A 87 4.00 -1.21 -12.81
CA ALA A 87 5.24 -1.90 -13.17
C ALA A 87 5.05 -3.42 -13.19
N LYS A 88 4.36 -4.00 -12.19
CA LYS A 88 4.07 -5.45 -12.13
C LYS A 88 3.18 -5.95 -13.26
N VAL A 89 2.23 -5.13 -13.72
CA VAL A 89 1.35 -5.47 -14.86
C VAL A 89 2.07 -5.27 -16.21
N GLY A 90 3.35 -4.88 -16.21
CA GLY A 90 4.16 -4.67 -17.42
C GLY A 90 3.97 -3.29 -18.06
N ARG A 91 3.15 -2.42 -17.46
CA ARG A 91 2.88 -1.06 -17.93
C ARG A 91 3.91 -0.08 -17.34
N VAL A 92 5.20 -0.36 -17.54
CA VAL A 92 6.32 0.39 -16.94
C VAL A 92 6.34 1.86 -17.37
N ALA A 93 5.93 2.17 -18.60
CA ALA A 93 5.83 3.57 -19.04
C ALA A 93 4.85 4.41 -18.20
N GLU A 94 3.83 3.77 -17.63
CA GLU A 94 2.82 4.43 -16.82
C GLU A 94 3.20 4.54 -15.34
N SER A 95 4.18 3.76 -14.86
CA SER A 95 4.63 3.85 -13.46
C SER A 95 5.52 5.08 -13.21
N ALA A 96 6.32 5.49 -14.20
CA ALA A 96 7.25 6.62 -14.11
C ALA A 96 6.63 7.91 -13.52
N PRO A 97 5.49 8.45 -14.01
CA PRO A 97 4.92 9.68 -13.46
C PRO A 97 4.50 9.54 -11.98
N TYR A 98 4.11 8.35 -11.54
CA TYR A 98 3.75 8.11 -10.14
C TYR A 98 5.00 8.03 -9.25
N TRP A 99 6.08 7.41 -9.71
CA TRP A 99 7.37 7.44 -9.00
C TRP A 99 7.95 8.86 -8.92
N GLU A 100 7.83 9.68 -9.97
CA GLU A 100 8.27 11.08 -9.92
C GLU A 100 7.49 11.88 -8.88
N ARG A 101 6.16 11.72 -8.84
CA ARG A 101 5.34 12.37 -7.81
C ARG A 101 5.63 11.83 -6.41
N SER A 102 5.82 10.53 -6.26
CA SER A 102 6.19 9.92 -4.97
C SER A 102 7.52 10.48 -4.46
N LEU A 103 8.51 10.65 -5.35
CA LEU A 103 9.82 11.21 -5.01
C LEU A 103 9.73 12.65 -4.48
N VAL A 104 8.83 13.47 -5.04
CA VAL A 104 8.60 14.85 -4.57
C VAL A 104 8.07 14.88 -3.13
N HIS A 105 7.22 13.92 -2.76
CA HIS A 105 6.55 13.88 -1.47
C HIS A 105 7.19 12.92 -0.45
N THR A 106 8.23 12.20 -0.84
CA THR A 106 8.96 11.29 0.05
C THR A 106 9.63 12.10 1.17
N PRO A 107 9.50 11.69 2.44
CA PRO A 107 10.21 12.34 3.54
C PRO A 107 11.73 12.32 3.30
N ARG A 108 12.46 13.32 3.80
CA ARG A 108 13.92 13.42 3.58
C ARG A 108 14.77 13.01 4.78
N THR A 109 14.12 12.68 5.90
CA THR A 109 14.79 12.46 7.18
C THR A 109 14.72 10.99 7.60
N GLY A 110 15.87 10.46 8.02
CA GLY A 110 16.01 9.08 8.50
C GLY A 110 16.38 8.08 7.39
N LEU A 111 17.00 6.98 7.80
CA LEU A 111 17.53 5.95 6.88
C LEU A 111 16.46 5.39 5.94
N LYS A 112 15.28 5.05 6.49
CA LYS A 112 14.16 4.53 5.68
C LYS A 112 13.77 5.52 4.58
N ALA A 113 13.66 6.80 4.88
CA ALA A 113 13.25 7.79 3.90
C ALA A 113 14.29 7.97 2.78
N LYS A 114 15.58 7.97 3.14
CA LYS A 114 16.69 8.00 2.17
C LYS A 114 16.78 6.75 1.30
N LEU A 115 16.50 5.57 1.88
CA LEU A 115 16.41 4.32 1.13
C LEU A 115 15.27 4.38 0.09
N GLN A 116 14.14 5.02 0.41
CA GLN A 116 13.03 5.19 -0.51
C GLN A 116 13.42 6.13 -1.65
N GLU A 117 14.02 7.27 -1.29
CA GLU A 117 14.50 8.25 -2.27
C GLU A 117 15.46 7.60 -3.26
N ALA A 118 16.45 6.85 -2.76
CA ALA A 118 17.39 6.11 -3.59
C ALA A 118 16.68 5.06 -4.46
N ARG A 119 15.73 4.29 -3.91
CA ARG A 119 14.97 3.27 -4.67
C ARG A 119 14.17 3.91 -5.82
N LEU A 120 13.47 5.01 -5.56
CA LEU A 120 12.72 5.75 -6.56
C LEU A 120 13.65 6.30 -7.65
N LEU A 121 14.83 6.82 -7.27
CA LEU A 121 15.84 7.26 -8.25
C LEU A 121 16.32 6.11 -9.13
N MET A 122 16.49 4.90 -8.58
CA MET A 122 16.84 3.71 -9.36
C MET A 122 15.74 3.34 -10.36
N PHE A 123 14.46 3.34 -9.95
CA PHE A 123 13.34 3.05 -10.85
C PHE A 123 13.15 4.10 -11.95
N LEU A 124 13.46 5.36 -11.66
CA LEU A 124 13.45 6.45 -12.64
C LEU A 124 14.69 6.44 -13.56
N GLY A 125 15.58 5.44 -13.44
CA GLY A 125 16.80 5.33 -14.24
C GLY A 125 17.90 6.33 -13.85
N ARG A 126 17.74 7.06 -12.75
CA ARG A 126 18.70 8.06 -12.24
C ARG A 126 19.75 7.38 -11.37
N TYR A 127 20.42 6.36 -11.93
CA TYR A 127 21.28 5.42 -11.20
C TYR A 127 22.42 6.11 -10.44
N GLU A 128 23.09 7.10 -11.04
CA GLU A 128 24.21 7.80 -10.39
C GLU A 128 23.82 8.40 -9.04
N ARG A 129 22.65 9.06 -8.97
CA ARG A 129 22.16 9.68 -7.73
C ARG A 129 21.69 8.64 -6.72
N GLY A 130 20.95 7.63 -7.17
CA GLY A 130 20.47 6.54 -6.32
C GLY A 130 21.63 5.77 -5.67
N CYS A 131 22.65 5.43 -6.46
CA CYS A 131 23.83 4.71 -5.98
C CYS A 131 24.72 5.56 -5.07
N ALA A 132 24.85 6.86 -5.32
CA ALA A 132 25.56 7.76 -4.41
C ALA A 132 24.89 7.83 -3.03
N LEU A 133 23.55 7.83 -2.98
CA LEU A 133 22.80 7.80 -1.71
C LEU A 133 22.99 6.47 -0.98
N TYR A 134 22.92 5.33 -1.68
CA TYR A 134 23.19 4.03 -1.06
C TYR A 134 24.61 3.94 -0.51
N ASP A 135 25.62 4.44 -1.23
CA ASP A 135 27.01 4.45 -0.75
C ASP A 135 27.16 5.31 0.52
N LEU A 136 26.57 6.50 0.54
CA LEU A 136 26.58 7.39 1.69
C LEU A 136 25.94 6.74 2.93
N GLU A 137 24.79 6.09 2.77
CA GLU A 137 24.10 5.43 3.87
C GLU A 137 24.82 4.14 4.29
N LEU A 138 25.41 3.39 3.36
CA LEU A 138 26.17 2.18 3.68
C LEU A 138 27.40 2.50 4.54
N ARG A 139 28.06 3.65 4.33
CA ARG A 139 29.17 4.09 5.19
C ARG A 139 28.74 4.29 6.65
N GLN A 140 27.49 4.73 6.88
CA GLN A 140 26.93 4.92 8.21
C GLN A 140 26.42 3.60 8.81
N PHE A 141 25.92 2.69 7.95
CA PHE A 141 25.34 1.41 8.35
C PHE A 141 25.99 0.24 7.60
N PRO A 142 27.28 -0.04 7.82
CA PRO A 142 28.08 -0.94 6.99
C PRO A 142 27.65 -2.42 7.01
N GLY A 143 26.83 -2.81 7.98
CA GLY A 143 26.26 -4.16 8.10
C GLY A 143 24.78 -4.24 7.75
N SER A 144 24.20 -3.22 7.10
CA SER A 144 22.81 -3.28 6.64
C SER A 144 22.72 -4.18 5.41
N THR A 145 21.99 -5.29 5.53
CA THR A 145 21.74 -6.23 4.43
C THR A 145 21.06 -5.56 3.24
N HIS A 146 20.07 -4.68 3.49
CA HIS A 146 19.37 -3.91 2.46
C HIS A 146 20.33 -3.03 1.66
N LEU A 147 21.20 -2.27 2.35
CA LEU A 147 22.16 -1.38 1.70
C LEU A 147 23.22 -2.17 0.92
N LEU A 148 23.72 -3.28 1.47
CA LEU A 148 24.69 -4.14 0.79
C LEU A 148 24.10 -4.76 -0.49
N ASN A 149 22.86 -5.26 -0.42
CA ASN A 149 22.16 -5.74 -1.61
C ASN A 149 21.96 -4.63 -2.64
N ASN A 150 21.45 -3.48 -2.22
CA ASN A 150 21.16 -2.37 -3.13
C ASN A 150 22.44 -1.80 -3.76
N MET A 151 23.57 -1.82 -3.03
CA MET A 151 24.89 -1.52 -3.61
C MET A 151 25.35 -2.58 -4.62
N GLY A 152 25.04 -3.85 -4.38
CA GLY A 152 25.24 -4.91 -5.39
C GLY A 152 24.49 -4.60 -6.69
N VAL A 153 23.22 -4.18 -6.60
CA VAL A 153 22.42 -3.73 -7.76
C VAL A 153 23.07 -2.51 -8.44
N CYS A 154 23.59 -1.55 -7.68
CA CYS A 154 24.33 -0.43 -8.23
C CYS A 154 25.59 -0.85 -9.01
N TYR A 155 26.37 -1.79 -8.47
CA TYR A 155 27.54 -2.33 -9.16
C TYR A 155 27.16 -3.06 -10.45
N MET A 156 26.00 -3.71 -10.50
CA MET A 156 25.46 -4.30 -11.73
C MET A 156 25.24 -3.24 -12.82
N HIS A 157 24.59 -2.12 -12.48
CA HIS A 157 24.40 -1.01 -13.42
C HIS A 157 25.73 -0.38 -13.87
N MET A 158 26.74 -0.36 -13.00
CA MET A 158 28.10 0.11 -13.31
C MET A 158 28.96 -0.92 -14.06
N ARG A 159 28.43 -2.10 -14.38
CA ARG A 159 29.16 -3.23 -14.98
C ARG A 159 30.36 -3.73 -14.15
N LYS A 160 30.34 -3.50 -12.84
CA LYS A 160 31.37 -3.95 -11.88
C LYS A 160 30.92 -5.25 -11.22
N TYR A 161 30.81 -6.32 -12.01
CA TYR A 161 30.16 -7.57 -11.61
C TYR A 161 30.82 -8.27 -10.42
N ASP A 162 32.14 -8.22 -10.30
CA ASP A 162 32.85 -8.82 -9.15
C ASP A 162 32.51 -8.11 -7.84
N LEU A 163 32.41 -6.78 -7.86
CA LEU A 163 31.98 -5.99 -6.71
C LEU A 163 30.50 -6.23 -6.38
N ALA A 164 29.66 -6.46 -7.39
CA ALA A 164 28.27 -6.83 -7.20
C ALA A 164 28.16 -8.17 -6.46
N LYS A 165 28.85 -9.22 -6.93
CA LYS A 165 28.91 -10.54 -6.27
C LYS A 165 29.36 -10.44 -4.82
N GLN A 166 30.45 -9.72 -4.57
CA GLN A 166 30.95 -9.51 -3.21
C GLN A 166 29.94 -8.78 -2.33
N SER A 167 29.22 -7.79 -2.87
CA SER A 167 28.22 -7.03 -2.12
C SER A 167 27.00 -7.89 -1.76
N PHE A 168 26.52 -8.71 -2.69
CA PHE A 168 25.45 -9.67 -2.42
C PHE A 168 25.87 -10.73 -1.40
N GLN A 169 27.07 -11.30 -1.54
CA GLN A 169 27.59 -12.27 -0.58
C GLN A 169 27.68 -11.67 0.83
N ARG A 170 28.23 -10.45 0.96
CA ARG A 170 28.27 -9.75 2.24
C ARG A 170 26.86 -9.54 2.82
N ALA A 171 25.87 -9.19 1.99
CA ALA A 171 24.49 -9.05 2.46
C ALA A 171 23.95 -10.37 3.04
N ILE A 172 24.26 -11.50 2.42
CA ILE A 172 23.91 -12.85 2.92
C ILE A 172 24.61 -13.12 4.25
N ASP A 173 25.91 -12.87 4.34
CA ASP A 173 26.70 -13.14 5.54
C ASP A 173 26.21 -12.32 6.74
N TYR A 174 25.88 -11.04 6.53
CA TYR A 174 25.30 -10.19 7.55
C TYR A 174 23.89 -10.64 7.94
N GLY A 175 23.06 -11.08 7.00
CA GLY A 175 21.70 -11.55 7.28
C GLY A 175 21.64 -12.88 8.03
N LEU A 176 22.56 -13.80 7.73
CA LEU A 176 22.72 -15.08 8.44
C LEU A 176 23.32 -14.93 9.85
N GLY A 177 23.66 -13.73 10.27
CA GLY A 177 24.23 -13.49 11.59
C GLY A 177 25.67 -13.98 11.75
N LEU A 178 26.39 -14.28 10.65
CA LEU A 178 27.83 -14.57 10.69
C LEU A 178 28.64 -13.39 11.27
N SER A 179 28.04 -12.19 11.33
CA SER A 179 28.57 -10.99 11.98
C SER A 179 27.93 -10.67 13.35
N GLY A 180 27.11 -11.56 13.93
CA GLY A 180 26.51 -11.40 15.26
C GLY A 180 25.24 -10.55 15.36
N LYS A 181 24.64 -10.11 14.25
CA LYS A 181 23.35 -9.40 14.20
C LYS A 181 22.33 -10.24 13.42
N HIS A 182 21.21 -10.61 14.06
CA HIS A 182 20.20 -11.52 13.48
C HIS A 182 18.95 -10.74 13.01
N GLY A 183 18.29 -11.22 11.93
CA GLY A 183 16.89 -10.89 11.63
C GLY A 183 16.56 -10.23 10.29
N ALA A 184 17.42 -10.32 9.26
CA ALA A 184 17.17 -9.70 7.97
C ALA A 184 16.92 -10.72 6.84
N ASP A 185 16.14 -10.32 5.83
CA ASP A 185 15.90 -11.13 4.63
C ASP A 185 17.23 -11.43 3.89
N THR A 186 17.47 -12.71 3.63
CA THR A 186 18.62 -13.22 2.87
C THR A 186 18.22 -13.82 1.52
N GLU A 187 16.93 -13.97 1.25
CA GLU A 187 16.43 -14.53 0.00
C GLU A 187 16.75 -13.60 -1.18
N THR A 188 16.43 -12.31 -1.04
CA THR A 188 16.66 -11.34 -2.13
C THR A 188 18.13 -11.27 -2.58
N PRO A 189 19.12 -11.13 -1.68
CA PRO A 189 20.54 -11.18 -2.05
C PRO A 189 20.97 -12.52 -2.65
N GLN A 190 20.44 -13.66 -2.17
CA GLN A 190 20.73 -14.98 -2.72
C GLN A 190 20.23 -15.12 -4.16
N VAL A 191 19.01 -14.64 -4.43
CA VAL A 191 18.44 -14.63 -5.79
C VAL A 191 19.30 -13.79 -6.72
N ASN A 192 19.65 -12.56 -6.30
CA ASN A 192 20.49 -11.67 -7.10
C ASN A 192 21.88 -12.26 -7.39
N LEU A 193 22.51 -12.88 -6.39
CA LEU A 193 23.81 -13.54 -6.53
C LEU A 193 23.73 -14.73 -7.49
N LYS A 194 22.78 -15.65 -7.26
CA LYS A 194 22.58 -16.83 -8.11
C LYS A 194 22.29 -16.44 -9.56
N GLN A 195 21.45 -15.43 -9.77
CA GLN A 195 21.15 -14.93 -11.10
C GLN A 195 22.40 -14.36 -11.77
N LEU A 196 23.24 -13.63 -11.03
CA LEU A 196 24.49 -13.07 -11.54
C LEU A 196 25.55 -14.14 -11.85
N GLU A 197 25.62 -15.19 -11.06
CA GLU A 197 26.53 -16.32 -11.31
C GLU A 197 26.14 -17.13 -12.55
N GLY A 198 24.84 -17.29 -12.78
CA GLY A 198 24.31 -17.96 -13.98
C GLY A 198 24.15 -17.06 -15.21
N TRP A 199 24.51 -15.77 -15.12
CA TRP A 199 24.29 -14.81 -16.20
C TRP A 199 25.39 -14.88 -17.26
N ASP A 200 24.98 -14.99 -18.52
CA ASP A 200 25.85 -15.09 -19.71
C ASP A 200 26.45 -13.76 -20.18
N GLY A 201 26.07 -12.64 -19.54
CA GLY A 201 26.53 -11.30 -19.89
C GLY A 201 25.77 -10.66 -21.07
N GLN A 202 24.84 -11.37 -21.72
CA GLN A 202 24.12 -10.90 -22.91
C GLN A 202 22.63 -10.66 -22.66
N ALA A 203 21.99 -11.45 -21.79
CA ALA A 203 20.59 -11.25 -21.44
C ALA A 203 20.36 -9.99 -20.59
N ASN A 204 19.15 -9.41 -20.65
CA ASN A 204 18.76 -8.33 -19.73
C ASN A 204 18.75 -8.85 -18.29
N TYR A 205 19.66 -8.32 -17.47
CA TYR A 205 19.74 -8.66 -16.06
C TYR A 205 18.78 -7.78 -15.25
N HIS A 206 17.91 -8.42 -14.47
CA HIS A 206 16.98 -7.76 -13.56
C HIS A 206 17.33 -8.14 -12.13
N ALA A 207 17.98 -7.23 -11.40
CA ALA A 207 18.19 -7.40 -9.96
C ALA A 207 17.07 -6.78 -9.15
N HIS A 208 16.83 -7.36 -7.99
CA HIS A 208 15.84 -6.93 -7.03
C HIS A 208 16.45 -6.01 -5.98
N LEU A 209 15.93 -4.80 -5.87
CA LEU A 209 16.20 -3.91 -4.75
C LEU A 209 15.44 -4.38 -3.51
N MET A 210 16.03 -4.17 -2.34
CA MET A 210 15.40 -4.38 -1.04
C MET A 210 14.91 -3.05 -0.48
N TRP A 211 13.79 -3.13 0.26
CA TRP A 211 13.10 -2.00 0.89
C TRP A 211 12.76 -2.33 2.34
#